data_AF-A0A0C9VZ08-F1
#
_entry.id   AF-A0A0C9VZ08-F1
#
_cell.length_a   1.000
_cell.length_b   1.000
_cell.length_c   1.000
_cell.angle_alpha   90.00
_cell.angle_beta   90.00
_cell.angle_gamma   90.00
#
_symmetry.space_group_name_H-M   'P 1'
#
loop_
_entity.id
_entity.type
_entity.pdbx_description
1 polymer ?
#
loop_
_entity_poly.entity_id
_entity_poly.type
_entity_poly.pdbx_seq_one_letter_code
_entity_poly.pdbx_strand_id
1 'polypeptide(L)'
;PQTADFMLFCHGAEFKLADFLFHQNQMSGGDIDKLMDILAEFDGEDPPFSDHEELYWLIDALPYGEVQWQSFLVKYNGELPECPPTWMLKEYDVWFHDAKELMQLMRANRDFDGEIDYAAKHVTDKNGQCEVCNLMSGQWAYDQSEKIAEDPETHGAMFVPVVLGSDKTTVSVGTGNTEFYPLYISLGNVHNNVRQAHCNAVSILAFLAIPKSELPT
;
A
#
# COMPACT_ATOMS: atom_id res chain seq x y z
N PRO A 1 -27.27 2.30 -12.43
CA PRO A 1 -26.84 3.62 -12.93
C PRO A 1 -25.31 3.64 -13.04
N GLN A 2 -24.83 3.29 -14.22
CA GLN A 2 -23.42 3.41 -14.64
C GLN A 2 -23.12 4.88 -14.98
N THR A 3 -21.82 5.21 -15.11
CA THR A 3 -21.16 6.49 -15.48
C THR A 3 -20.83 7.46 -14.35
N ALA A 4 -19.79 7.13 -13.57
CA ALA A 4 -19.00 8.14 -12.83
C ALA A 4 -17.49 7.82 -12.71
N ASP A 5 -17.02 6.60 -12.99
CA ASP A 5 -15.69 6.13 -12.54
C ASP A 5 -14.49 6.32 -13.50
N PHE A 6 -14.63 6.97 -14.65
CA PHE A 6 -13.53 7.06 -15.66
C PHE A 6 -13.23 8.51 -16.10
N MET A 7 -13.09 9.46 -15.18
CA MET A 7 -12.99 10.88 -15.56
C MET A 7 -11.74 11.28 -16.38
N LEU A 8 -10.72 10.42 -16.49
CA LEU A 8 -9.47 10.73 -17.23
C LEU A 8 -9.35 10.02 -18.58
N PHE A 9 -9.96 8.84 -18.74
CA PHE A 9 -9.95 8.12 -20.02
C PHE A 9 -11.18 8.51 -20.84
N CYS A 10 -11.00 8.77 -22.14
CA CYS A 10 -12.09 9.15 -23.03
C CYS A 10 -13.11 8.02 -23.14
N HIS A 11 -12.66 6.76 -23.17
CA HIS A 11 -13.52 5.58 -23.34
C HIS A 11 -13.11 4.39 -22.45
N GLY A 12 -14.07 3.54 -22.09
CA GLY A 12 -13.78 2.32 -21.30
C GLY A 12 -12.90 1.29 -22.03
N ALA A 13 -12.71 1.41 -23.35
CA ALA A 13 -11.77 0.59 -24.11
C ALA A 13 -10.32 1.05 -23.89
N GLU A 14 -10.11 2.35 -23.77
CA GLU A 14 -8.81 2.99 -23.50
C GLU A 14 -8.30 2.60 -22.11
N PHE A 15 -9.17 2.63 -21.09
CA PHE A 15 -8.84 2.12 -19.75
C PHE A 15 -8.42 0.63 -19.78
N LYS A 16 -9.14 -0.22 -20.51
CA LYS A 16 -8.80 -1.65 -20.62
C LYS A 16 -7.47 -1.86 -21.33
N LEU A 17 -7.15 -1.03 -22.32
CA LEU A 17 -5.87 -1.07 -23.01
C LEU A 17 -4.75 -0.64 -22.05
N ALA A 18 -4.94 0.44 -21.29
CA ALA A 18 -3.99 0.88 -20.26
C ALA A 18 -3.73 -0.22 -19.21
N ASP A 19 -4.79 -0.84 -18.66
CA ASP A 19 -4.68 -1.95 -17.70
C ASP A 19 -3.93 -3.15 -18.30
N PHE A 20 -4.24 -3.52 -19.55
CA PHE A 20 -3.54 -4.60 -20.23
C PHE A 20 -2.05 -4.30 -20.44
N LEU A 21 -1.71 -3.10 -20.92
CA LEU A 21 -0.32 -2.73 -21.23
C LEU A 21 0.53 -2.56 -19.97
N PHE A 22 -0.02 -1.86 -18.96
CA PHE A 22 0.72 -1.48 -17.76
C PHE A 22 0.68 -2.55 -16.67
N HIS A 23 -0.50 -3.04 -16.30
CA HIS A 23 -0.65 -3.98 -15.18
C HIS A 23 -0.43 -5.43 -15.61
N GLN A 24 -1.08 -5.88 -16.68
CA GLN A 24 -1.11 -7.30 -17.04
C GLN A 24 0.14 -7.74 -17.82
N ASN A 25 0.53 -6.99 -18.85
CA ASN A 25 1.64 -7.31 -19.73
C ASN A 25 2.97 -6.69 -19.25
N GLN A 26 2.90 -5.57 -18.50
CA GLN A 26 4.09 -4.80 -18.08
C GLN A 26 5.00 -4.46 -19.26
N MET A 27 4.39 -4.00 -20.35
CA MET A 27 5.06 -3.72 -21.60
C MET A 27 6.07 -2.57 -21.42
N SER A 28 7.23 -2.67 -22.05
CA SER A 28 8.24 -1.61 -21.98
C SER A 28 7.74 -0.33 -22.68
N GLY A 29 8.18 0.86 -22.23
CA GLY A 29 7.76 2.13 -22.84
C GLY A 29 8.01 2.19 -24.35
N GLY A 30 9.18 1.70 -24.80
CA GLY A 30 9.48 1.64 -26.24
C GLY A 30 8.61 0.66 -27.04
N ASP A 31 8.13 -0.42 -26.41
CA ASP A 31 7.18 -1.33 -27.06
C ASP A 31 5.77 -0.74 -27.08
N ILE A 32 5.39 0.06 -26.07
CA ILE A 32 4.14 0.81 -26.04
C ILE A 32 4.12 1.84 -27.17
N ASP A 33 5.18 2.64 -27.32
CA ASP A 33 5.29 3.62 -28.42
C ASP A 33 5.12 2.95 -29.78
N LYS A 34 5.84 1.84 -29.98
CA LYS A 34 5.75 1.05 -31.22
C LYS A 34 4.35 0.50 -31.46
N LEU A 35 3.63 0.11 -30.41
CA LEU A 35 2.25 -0.34 -30.54
C LEU A 35 1.33 0.81 -30.96
N MET A 36 1.50 2.01 -30.41
CA MET A 36 0.72 3.19 -30.81
C MET A 36 1.00 3.57 -32.26
N ASP A 37 2.26 3.54 -32.70
CA ASP A 37 2.63 3.74 -34.10
C ASP A 37 1.92 2.75 -35.04
N ILE A 38 1.90 1.46 -34.67
CA ILE A 38 1.21 0.42 -35.45
C ILE A 38 -0.30 0.69 -35.51
N LEU A 39 -0.93 1.07 -34.38
CA LEU A 39 -2.37 1.35 -34.33
C LEU A 39 -2.74 2.55 -35.19
N ALA A 40 -1.92 3.60 -35.20
CA ALA A 40 -2.11 4.78 -36.05
C ALA A 40 -2.09 4.42 -37.55
N GLU A 41 -1.27 3.43 -37.96
CA GLU A 41 -1.23 2.96 -39.35
C GLU A 41 -2.46 2.14 -39.78
N PHE A 42 -3.12 1.46 -38.84
CA PHE A 42 -4.25 0.56 -39.14
C PHE A 42 -5.56 1.32 -39.39
N ASP A 43 -5.89 2.26 -38.50
CA ASP A 43 -7.22 2.88 -38.48
C ASP A 43 -7.26 4.27 -39.13
N GLY A 44 -6.10 4.89 -39.41
CA GLY A 44 -6.03 6.25 -39.96
C GLY A 44 -6.62 7.33 -39.03
N GLU A 45 -6.97 6.93 -37.80
CA GLU A 45 -7.34 7.76 -36.67
C GLU A 45 -6.17 7.86 -35.70
N ASP A 46 -6.23 8.83 -34.81
CA ASP A 46 -5.22 9.00 -33.77
C ASP A 46 -5.21 7.75 -32.84
N PRO A 47 -4.03 7.25 -32.45
CA PRO A 47 -3.93 6.13 -31.53
C PRO A 47 -4.55 6.47 -30.17
N PRO A 48 -4.93 5.46 -29.35
CA PRO A 48 -5.53 5.70 -28.04
C PRO A 48 -4.67 6.54 -27.09
N PHE A 49 -3.35 6.48 -27.25
CA PHE A 49 -2.36 7.31 -26.55
C PHE A 49 -1.32 7.78 -27.57
N SER A 50 -0.83 9.00 -27.40
CA SER A 50 0.21 9.61 -28.25
C SER A 50 1.54 8.88 -28.09
N ASP A 51 1.89 8.51 -26.85
CA ASP A 51 3.10 7.78 -26.48
C ASP A 51 2.93 7.12 -25.09
N HIS A 52 3.97 6.44 -24.63
CA HIS A 52 4.01 5.87 -23.29
C HIS A 52 4.02 6.92 -22.16
N GLU A 53 4.49 8.14 -22.40
CA GLU A 53 4.50 9.20 -21.38
C GLU A 53 3.07 9.68 -21.10
N GLU A 54 2.23 9.82 -22.13
CA GLU A 54 0.80 10.12 -21.97
C GLU A 54 0.09 9.01 -21.20
N LEU A 55 0.36 7.74 -21.54
CA LEU A 55 -0.20 6.60 -20.81
C LEU A 55 0.19 6.62 -19.33
N TYR A 56 1.47 6.81 -19.02
CA TYR A 56 1.95 6.85 -17.63
C TYR A 56 1.39 8.06 -16.88
N TRP A 57 1.33 9.22 -17.52
CA TRP A 57 0.72 10.40 -16.94
C TRP A 57 -0.77 10.18 -16.63
N LEU A 58 -1.52 9.54 -17.53
CA LEU A 58 -2.93 9.21 -17.30
C LEU A 58 -3.10 8.26 -16.11
N ILE A 59 -2.23 7.25 -15.98
CA ILE A 59 -2.22 6.30 -14.86
C ILE A 59 -1.90 7.03 -13.55
N ASP A 60 -0.86 7.86 -13.54
CA ASP A 60 -0.45 8.64 -12.36
C ASP A 60 -1.49 9.70 -11.97
N ALA A 61 -2.25 10.21 -12.95
CA ALA A 61 -3.31 11.19 -12.71
C ALA A 61 -4.59 10.56 -12.14
N LEU A 62 -4.73 9.22 -12.16
CA LEU A 62 -5.95 8.57 -11.66
C LEU A 62 -6.21 8.98 -10.21
N PRO A 63 -7.40 9.56 -9.90
CA PRO A 63 -7.76 9.89 -8.52
C PRO A 63 -8.00 8.63 -7.68
N TYR A 64 -8.06 7.48 -8.36
CA TYR A 64 -8.14 6.14 -7.80
C TYR A 64 -6.80 5.47 -8.08
N GLY A 65 -5.86 5.58 -7.13
CA GLY A 65 -4.50 5.11 -7.30
C GLY A 65 -3.79 4.91 -5.97
N GLU A 66 -2.59 4.34 -6.04
CA GLU A 66 -1.70 4.18 -4.88
C GLU A 66 -1.38 5.55 -4.27
N VAL A 67 -1.32 5.60 -2.94
CA VAL A 67 -0.88 6.79 -2.21
C VAL A 67 0.50 7.19 -2.74
N GLN A 68 0.81 8.48 -2.87
CA GLN A 68 2.11 8.89 -3.41
C GLN A 68 3.26 8.54 -2.46
N TRP A 69 4.41 8.15 -3.03
CA TRP A 69 5.64 7.97 -2.26
C TRP A 69 6.20 9.33 -1.85
N GLN A 70 6.60 9.42 -0.59
CA GLN A 70 7.33 10.53 0.01
C GLN A 70 8.66 10.02 0.52
N SER A 71 9.64 10.90 0.70
CA SER A 71 10.91 10.54 1.30
C SER A 71 11.45 11.60 2.26
N PHE A 72 12.26 11.12 3.20
CA PHE A 72 13.06 11.97 4.09
C PHE A 72 14.38 11.28 4.40
N LEU A 73 15.37 12.10 4.76
CA LEU A 73 16.68 11.62 5.15
C LEU A 73 16.71 11.32 6.65
N VAL A 74 17.26 10.17 7.00
CA VAL A 74 17.57 9.80 8.38
C VAL A 74 19.08 9.65 8.56
N LYS A 75 19.55 10.01 9.73
CA LYS A 75 20.94 9.81 10.15
C LYS A 75 20.95 9.25 11.56
N TYR A 76 21.95 8.42 11.86
CA TYR A 76 22.19 7.98 13.22
C TYR A 76 22.39 9.20 14.14
N ASN A 77 21.62 9.24 15.22
CA ASN A 77 21.60 10.36 16.17
C ASN A 77 22.07 9.96 17.58
N GLY A 78 22.64 8.76 17.74
CA GLY A 78 23.19 8.28 19.01
C GLY A 78 24.65 8.69 19.22
N GLU A 79 25.25 8.18 20.30
CA GLU A 79 26.65 8.44 20.64
C GLU A 79 27.61 7.84 19.61
N LEU A 80 28.59 8.64 19.17
CA LEU A 80 29.62 8.21 18.24
C LEU A 80 30.85 7.70 19.00
N PRO A 81 31.40 6.53 18.66
CA PRO A 81 32.69 6.09 19.19
C PRO A 81 33.83 6.95 18.63
N GLU A 82 35.03 6.88 19.20
CA GLU A 82 36.19 7.70 18.79
C GLU A 82 36.55 7.54 17.29
N CYS A 83 36.35 6.35 16.74
CA CYS A 83 36.49 6.06 15.32
C CYS A 83 35.13 5.55 14.79
N PRO A 84 34.20 6.44 14.43
CA PRO A 84 32.86 6.05 14.02
C PRO A 84 32.91 5.34 12.66
N PRO A 85 32.22 4.20 12.51
CA PRO A 85 32.09 3.56 11.21
C PRO A 85 31.30 4.45 10.25
N THR A 86 31.58 4.33 8.95
CA THR A 86 31.02 5.19 7.89
C THR A 86 29.50 5.21 7.88
N TRP A 87 28.86 4.08 8.24
CA TRP A 87 27.40 3.99 8.29
C TRP A 87 26.76 4.91 9.35
N MET A 88 27.45 5.21 10.47
CA MET A 88 26.92 6.12 11.49
C MET A 88 26.96 7.59 11.05
N LEU A 89 27.82 7.93 10.09
CA LEU A 89 27.99 9.29 9.59
C LEU A 89 27.15 9.59 8.35
N LYS A 90 26.71 8.54 7.65
CA LYS A 90 25.96 8.61 6.40
C LYS A 90 24.48 8.93 6.63
N GLU A 91 23.89 9.62 5.67
CA GLU A 91 22.44 9.83 5.59
C GLU A 91 21.81 8.76 4.70
N TYR A 92 20.60 8.35 5.07
CA TYR A 92 19.85 7.30 4.38
C TYR A 92 18.47 7.82 4.02
N ASP A 93 18.04 7.55 2.79
CA ASP A 93 16.67 7.81 2.37
C ASP A 93 15.72 6.78 2.98
N VAL A 94 14.64 7.27 3.59
CA VAL A 94 13.47 6.47 3.94
C VAL A 94 12.35 6.88 2.99
N TRP A 95 11.86 5.93 2.21
CA TRP A 95 10.69 6.10 1.35
C TRP A 95 9.46 5.59 2.07
N PHE A 96 8.37 6.35 2.06
CA PHE A 96 7.14 6.01 2.77
C PHE A 96 5.89 6.60 2.10
N HIS A 97 4.73 6.02 2.40
CA HIS A 97 3.41 6.58 2.08
C HIS A 97 2.79 7.23 3.30
N ASP A 98 1.86 8.17 3.10
CA ASP A 98 1.03 8.67 4.19
C ASP A 98 0.13 7.53 4.74
N ALA A 99 0.37 7.16 6.00
CA ALA A 99 -0.35 6.06 6.65
C ALA A 99 -1.86 6.30 6.74
N LYS A 100 -2.28 7.56 6.91
CA LYS A 100 -3.69 7.91 7.02
C LYS A 100 -4.37 7.80 5.66
N GLU A 101 -3.73 8.25 4.59
CA GLU A 101 -4.27 8.09 3.24
C GLU A 101 -4.38 6.61 2.85
N LEU A 102 -3.37 5.79 3.16
CA LEU A 102 -3.43 4.34 2.94
C LEU A 102 -4.60 3.70 3.70
N MET A 103 -4.79 4.09 4.96
CA MET A 103 -5.90 3.60 5.79
C MET A 103 -7.26 4.03 5.25
N GLN A 104 -7.37 5.26 4.75
CA GLN A 104 -8.60 5.75 4.13
C GLN A 104 -8.92 5.01 2.84
N LEU A 105 -7.89 4.71 2.02
CA LEU A 105 -8.00 3.92 0.80
C LEU A 105 -8.45 2.49 1.11
N MET A 106 -7.80 1.82 2.07
CA MET A 106 -8.20 0.49 2.53
C MET A 106 -9.64 0.47 3.05
N ARG A 107 -10.04 1.47 3.84
CA ARG A 107 -11.41 1.56 4.37
C ARG A 107 -12.45 1.77 3.25
N ALA A 108 -12.08 2.43 2.16
CA ALA A 108 -12.94 2.61 1.00
C ALA A 108 -13.06 1.36 0.12
N ASN A 109 -12.25 0.32 0.39
CA ASN A 109 -12.26 -0.91 -0.39
C ASN A 109 -13.57 -1.68 -0.18
N ARG A 110 -14.33 -1.86 -1.27
CA ARG A 110 -15.60 -2.58 -1.26
C ARG A 110 -15.43 -4.09 -1.11
N ASP A 111 -14.25 -4.62 -1.40
CA ASP A 111 -13.96 -6.05 -1.23
C ASP A 111 -14.01 -6.49 0.25
N PHE A 112 -14.02 -5.53 1.19
CA PHE A 112 -14.14 -5.80 2.62
C PHE A 112 -15.61 -5.87 3.09
N ASP A 113 -16.58 -5.69 2.19
CA ASP A 113 -18.00 -5.79 2.55
C ASP A 113 -18.34 -7.19 3.09
N GLY A 114 -18.92 -7.24 4.28
CA GLY A 114 -19.17 -8.49 5.01
C GLY A 114 -17.93 -9.13 5.67
N GLU A 115 -16.73 -8.61 5.43
CA GLU A 115 -15.45 -9.17 5.92
C GLU A 115 -14.69 -8.21 6.85
N ILE A 116 -15.40 -7.25 7.43
CA ILE A 116 -14.89 -6.25 8.37
C ILE A 116 -15.76 -6.20 9.63
N ASP A 117 -15.10 -6.16 10.78
CA ASP A 117 -15.75 -6.04 12.08
C ASP A 117 -15.85 -4.55 12.49
N TYR A 118 -17.07 -4.04 12.62
CA TYR A 118 -17.32 -2.64 13.01
C TYR A 118 -17.26 -2.43 14.54
N ALA A 119 -17.25 -3.50 15.31
CA ALA A 119 -17.18 -3.47 16.77
C ALA A 119 -16.40 -4.68 17.29
N ALA A 120 -15.85 -4.56 18.49
CA ALA A 120 -15.30 -5.71 19.20
C ALA A 120 -16.39 -6.76 19.41
N LYS A 121 -16.06 -8.03 19.22
CA LYS A 121 -17.01 -9.15 19.33
C LYS A 121 -16.52 -10.20 20.31
N HIS A 122 -17.45 -10.86 20.98
CA HIS A 122 -17.15 -12.02 21.81
C HIS A 122 -17.67 -13.26 21.08
N VAL A 123 -16.76 -14.13 20.66
CA VAL A 123 -17.10 -15.38 19.96
C VAL A 123 -16.99 -16.53 20.94
N THR A 124 -18.00 -17.40 20.98
CA THR A 124 -18.02 -18.58 21.84
C THR A 124 -18.20 -19.85 21.04
N ASP A 125 -17.49 -20.89 21.41
CA ASP A 125 -17.67 -22.22 20.86
C ASP A 125 -18.99 -22.85 21.33
N LYS A 126 -19.29 -24.05 20.81
CA LYS A 126 -20.47 -24.85 21.18
C LYS A 126 -20.54 -25.22 22.67
N ASN A 127 -19.44 -25.12 23.40
CA ASN A 127 -19.34 -25.42 24.83
C ASN A 127 -19.39 -24.13 25.68
N GLY A 128 -19.54 -22.95 25.07
CA GLY A 128 -19.57 -21.66 25.74
C GLY A 128 -18.18 -21.10 26.11
N GLN A 129 -17.10 -21.66 25.56
CA GLN A 129 -15.74 -21.15 25.77
C GLN A 129 -15.43 -20.05 24.76
N CYS A 130 -14.72 -19.01 25.20
CA CYS A 130 -14.30 -17.91 24.33
C CYS A 130 -13.31 -18.41 23.27
N GLU A 131 -13.57 -18.04 22.01
CA GLU A 131 -12.73 -18.35 20.86
C GLU A 131 -12.21 -17.05 20.24
N VAL A 132 -10.89 -16.97 20.04
CA VAL A 132 -10.26 -15.82 19.38
C VAL A 132 -9.95 -16.21 17.94
N CYS A 133 -10.71 -15.67 16.99
CA CYS A 133 -10.61 -16.00 15.57
C CYS A 133 -10.09 -14.83 14.70
N ASN A 134 -10.41 -13.60 15.07
CA ASN A 134 -9.95 -12.36 14.43
C ASN A 134 -9.47 -11.36 15.49
N LEU A 135 -8.75 -10.32 15.10
CA LEU A 135 -8.21 -9.34 16.05
C LEU A 135 -9.32 -8.66 16.89
N MET A 136 -10.47 -8.36 16.28
CA MET A 136 -11.63 -7.77 16.97
C MET A 136 -12.34 -8.74 17.93
N SER A 137 -12.00 -10.04 17.91
CA SER A 137 -12.45 -11.00 18.92
C SER A 137 -11.54 -11.11 20.15
N GLY A 138 -10.38 -10.46 20.12
CA GLY A 138 -9.45 -10.45 21.24
C GLY A 138 -9.89 -9.50 22.35
N GLN A 139 -9.60 -9.86 23.60
CA GLN A 139 -9.88 -9.04 24.79
C GLN A 139 -9.32 -7.62 24.64
N TRP A 140 -8.13 -7.48 24.05
CA TRP A 140 -7.50 -6.18 23.82
C TRP A 140 -8.40 -5.21 23.01
N ALA A 141 -9.05 -5.68 21.94
CA ALA A 141 -9.91 -4.83 21.12
C ALA A 141 -11.16 -4.39 21.88
N TYR A 142 -11.69 -5.25 22.75
CA TYR A 142 -12.79 -4.93 23.66
C TYR A 142 -12.37 -3.85 24.66
N ASP A 143 -11.24 -4.03 25.35
CA ASP A 143 -10.73 -3.06 26.32
C ASP A 143 -10.46 -1.68 25.70
N GLN A 144 -9.97 -1.63 24.45
CA GLN A 144 -9.80 -0.37 23.73
C GLN A 144 -11.15 0.27 23.37
N SER A 145 -12.14 -0.53 22.98
CA SER A 145 -13.48 -0.04 22.66
C SER A 145 -14.16 0.56 23.89
N GLU A 146 -14.01 -0.05 25.07
CA GLU A 146 -14.52 0.51 26.32
C GLU A 146 -13.87 1.86 26.67
N LYS A 147 -12.54 1.96 26.57
CA LYS A 147 -11.82 3.23 26.81
C LYS A 147 -12.27 4.35 25.89
N ILE A 148 -12.51 4.04 24.62
CA ILE A 148 -13.03 5.03 23.65
C ILE A 148 -14.47 5.41 24.00
N ALA A 149 -15.28 4.49 24.52
CA ALA A 149 -16.65 4.77 24.90
C ALA A 149 -16.80 5.58 26.20
N GLU A 150 -15.75 5.68 27.03
CA GLU A 150 -15.73 6.51 28.24
C GLU A 150 -15.87 8.02 27.92
N ASP A 151 -15.36 8.45 26.77
CA ASP A 151 -15.49 9.83 26.30
C ASP A 151 -16.85 10.01 25.56
N PRO A 152 -17.73 10.92 26.05
CA PRO A 152 -19.01 11.19 25.41
C PRO A 152 -18.91 11.66 23.95
N GLU A 153 -17.83 12.33 23.55
CA GLU A 153 -17.65 12.86 22.19
C GLU A 153 -17.34 11.75 21.18
N THR A 154 -16.83 10.61 21.64
CA THR A 154 -16.50 9.44 20.82
C THR A 154 -17.55 8.33 20.92
N HIS A 155 -18.70 8.61 21.53
CA HIS A 155 -19.77 7.62 21.65
C HIS A 155 -20.31 7.23 20.27
N GLY A 156 -20.31 5.93 19.96
CA GLY A 156 -20.69 5.41 18.65
C GLY A 156 -19.58 5.47 17.59
N ALA A 157 -18.39 5.94 17.94
CA ALA A 157 -17.23 5.85 17.05
C ALA A 157 -16.80 4.39 16.85
N MET A 158 -16.35 4.08 15.65
CA MET A 158 -15.76 2.78 15.34
C MET A 158 -14.29 2.76 15.76
N PHE A 159 -13.91 1.78 16.57
CA PHE A 159 -12.51 1.49 16.83
C PHE A 159 -11.87 0.83 15.59
N VAL A 160 -10.83 1.47 15.04
CA VAL A 160 -10.08 0.98 13.89
C VAL A 160 -8.64 0.71 14.32
N PRO A 161 -8.28 -0.54 14.66
CA PRO A 161 -6.91 -0.87 15.00
C PRO A 161 -6.01 -0.77 13.77
N VAL A 162 -4.74 -0.41 13.98
CA VAL A 162 -3.70 -0.43 12.94
C VAL A 162 -2.72 -1.55 13.26
N VAL A 163 -2.48 -2.42 12.29
CA VAL A 163 -1.49 -3.50 12.40
C VAL A 163 -0.28 -3.12 11.55
N LEU A 164 0.89 -3.10 12.20
CA LEU A 164 2.17 -2.92 11.54
C LEU A 164 2.96 -4.22 11.60
N GLY A 165 3.61 -4.57 10.50
CA GLY A 165 4.51 -5.71 10.42
C GLY A 165 5.74 -5.32 9.62
N SER A 166 6.92 -5.77 10.02
CA SER A 166 8.13 -5.64 9.20
C SER A 166 8.73 -7.02 9.02
N ASP A 167 9.21 -7.31 7.81
CA ASP A 167 9.94 -8.53 7.52
C ASP A 167 11.25 -8.18 6.81
N LYS A 168 12.28 -9.00 7.01
CA LYS A 168 13.55 -8.86 6.30
C LYS A 168 13.41 -9.42 4.89
N THR A 169 13.06 -8.58 3.93
CA THR A 169 13.04 -8.99 2.52
C THR A 169 14.15 -8.32 1.74
N THR A 170 14.97 -9.10 1.04
CA THR A 170 16.00 -8.57 0.15
C THR A 170 15.32 -8.05 -1.13
N VAL A 171 15.10 -6.75 -1.24
CA VAL A 171 14.65 -6.12 -2.50
C VAL A 171 15.88 -5.78 -3.32
N SER A 172 16.10 -6.48 -4.44
CA SER A 172 17.15 -6.11 -5.41
C SER A 172 16.50 -5.39 -6.59
N VAL A 173 16.52 -4.07 -6.60
CA VAL A 173 16.33 -3.29 -7.82
C VAL A 173 17.67 -3.17 -8.54
N GLY A 174 17.68 -3.33 -9.86
CA GLY A 174 18.87 -3.49 -10.73
C GLY A 174 19.89 -2.35 -10.75
N THR A 175 19.82 -1.40 -9.81
CA THR A 175 20.68 -0.22 -9.73
C THR A 175 21.26 -0.07 -8.32
N GLY A 176 22.06 -1.05 -7.90
CA GLY A 176 22.88 -0.97 -6.69
C GLY A 176 22.39 -1.85 -5.54
N ASN A 177 23.35 -2.46 -4.83
CA ASN A 177 23.17 -3.40 -3.71
C ASN A 177 22.52 -2.76 -2.45
N THR A 178 21.36 -2.10 -2.56
CA THR A 178 20.65 -1.52 -1.42
C THR A 178 19.56 -2.47 -0.96
N GLU A 179 19.69 -2.97 0.28
CA GLU A 179 18.67 -3.79 0.93
C GLU A 179 17.81 -2.90 1.82
N PHE A 180 16.51 -3.15 1.85
CA PHE A 180 15.55 -2.41 2.67
C PHE A 180 14.71 -3.37 3.50
N TYR A 181 14.24 -2.91 4.67
CA TYR A 181 13.15 -3.56 5.39
C TYR A 181 11.83 -2.91 4.98
N PRO A 182 10.92 -3.61 4.28
CA PRO A 182 9.55 -3.12 4.16
C PRO A 182 8.88 -3.08 5.53
N LEU A 183 8.17 -1.99 5.78
CA LEU A 183 7.18 -1.86 6.82
C LEU A 183 5.82 -2.00 6.15
N TYR A 184 5.04 -2.99 6.55
CA TYR A 184 3.68 -3.22 6.10
C TYR A 184 2.69 -2.63 7.08
N ILE A 185 1.54 -2.23 6.56
CA ILE A 185 0.42 -1.68 7.32
C ILE A 185 -0.88 -2.36 6.89
N SER A 186 -1.79 -2.58 7.82
CA SER A 186 -3.09 -3.22 7.58
C SER A 186 -4.14 -2.72 8.57
N LEU A 187 -5.39 -2.65 8.13
CA LEU A 187 -6.53 -2.46 9.02
C LEU A 187 -6.66 -3.66 9.97
N GLY A 188 -6.81 -3.35 11.25
CA GLY A 188 -6.90 -4.34 12.31
C GLY A 188 -8.23 -5.10 12.31
N ASN A 189 -9.28 -4.48 11.79
CA ASN A 189 -10.65 -4.94 11.85
C ASN A 189 -11.13 -5.76 10.64
N VAL A 190 -10.30 -5.92 9.60
CA VAL A 190 -10.60 -6.89 8.54
C VAL A 190 -10.39 -8.32 9.06
N HIS A 191 -11.18 -9.25 8.55
CA HIS A 191 -11.02 -10.66 8.86
C HIS A 191 -9.70 -11.22 8.32
N ASN A 192 -9.21 -12.29 8.97
CA ASN A 192 -7.92 -12.87 8.64
C ASN A 192 -7.83 -13.45 7.22
N ASN A 193 -8.94 -13.96 6.67
CA ASN A 193 -9.04 -14.41 5.27
C ASN A 193 -8.75 -13.28 4.28
N VAL A 194 -9.23 -12.06 4.54
CA VAL A 194 -9.01 -10.89 3.66
C VAL A 194 -7.54 -10.50 3.62
N ARG A 195 -6.82 -10.64 4.73
CA ARG A 195 -5.37 -10.39 4.78
C ARG A 195 -4.56 -11.40 3.96
N GLN A 196 -5.09 -12.61 3.78
CA GLN A 196 -4.46 -13.67 3.00
C GLN A 196 -4.89 -13.65 1.53
N ALA A 197 -6.08 -13.14 1.26
CA ALA A 197 -6.54 -12.87 -0.09
C ALA A 197 -5.82 -11.63 -0.65
N HIS A 198 -5.51 -11.63 -1.95
CA HIS A 198 -4.91 -10.48 -2.65
C HIS A 198 -5.92 -9.31 -2.82
N CYS A 199 -6.62 -8.93 -1.74
CA CYS A 199 -7.68 -7.91 -1.72
C CYS A 199 -7.17 -6.57 -1.16
N ASN A 200 -5.86 -6.27 -1.26
CA ASN A 200 -5.27 -5.02 -0.77
C ASN A 200 -5.52 -4.71 0.72
N ALA A 201 -5.69 -5.75 1.55
CA ALA A 201 -5.82 -5.61 3.01
C ALA A 201 -4.48 -5.36 3.72
N VAL A 202 -3.36 -5.56 3.03
CA VAL A 202 -2.01 -5.27 3.50
C VAL A 202 -1.32 -4.44 2.42
N SER A 203 -0.74 -3.31 2.80
CA SER A 203 0.06 -2.46 1.90
C SER A 203 1.43 -2.22 2.51
N ILE A 204 2.41 -1.92 1.66
CA ILE A 204 3.71 -1.41 2.11
C ILE A 204 3.49 0.04 2.55
N LEU A 205 3.93 0.37 3.75
CA LEU A 205 3.96 1.72 4.30
C LEU A 205 5.29 2.41 4.04
N ALA A 206 6.41 1.70 4.20
CA ALA A 206 7.73 2.29 4.06
C ALA A 206 8.82 1.28 3.69
N PHE A 207 9.90 1.77 3.08
CA PHE A 207 11.16 1.06 2.92
C PHE A 207 12.20 1.66 3.86
N LEU A 208 12.55 0.91 4.91
CA LEU A 208 13.54 1.32 5.89
C LEU A 208 14.94 0.92 5.42
N ALA A 209 15.84 1.90 5.36
CA ALA A 209 17.21 1.67 4.92
C ALA A 209 17.99 0.76 5.86
N ILE A 210 18.78 -0.16 5.30
CA ILE A 210 19.71 -1.01 6.05
C ILE A 210 21.11 -0.41 5.97
N PRO A 211 21.66 0.13 7.08
CA PRO A 211 23.03 0.58 7.11
C PRO A 211 23.96 -0.63 6.94
N LYS A 212 24.77 -0.64 5.88
CA LYS A 212 25.81 -1.65 5.67
C LYS A 212 27.11 -1.18 6.32
N SER A 213 27.67 -2.00 7.20
CA SER A 213 29.05 -1.82 7.67
C SER A 213 30.00 -2.42 6.64
N GLU A 214 30.87 -1.62 6.05
CA GLU A 214 32.05 -2.16 5.38
C GLU A 214 33.00 -2.65 6.47
N LEU A 215 33.30 -3.96 6.48
CA LEU A 215 34.39 -4.47 7.32
C LEU A 215 35.70 -3.89 6.77
N PRO A 216 36.57 -3.32 7.62
CA PRO A 216 37.89 -2.90 7.18
C PRO A 216 38.65 -4.13 6.68
N THR A 217 39.01 -4.12 5.39
CA THR A 217 39.98 -5.05 4.78
C THR A 217 41.38 -4.79 5.30
#